data_AF-A0A0S8DJI6-F1
#
_entry.id   AF-A0A0S8DJI6-F1
#
_cell.length_a   1.000
_cell.length_b   1.000
_cell.length_c   1.000
_cell.angle_alpha   90.00
_cell.angle_beta   90.00
_cell.angle_gamma   90.00
#
_symmetry.space_group_name_H-M   'P 1'
#
loop_
_entity.id
_entity.type
_entity.pdbx_description
1 polymer ?
#
loop_
_entity_poly.entity_id
_entity_poly.type
_entity_poly.pdbx_seq_one_letter_code
_entity_poly.pdbx_strand_id
1 'polypeptide(L)'
;MIFRFKKRDVHKRAFSLVEVSAALIILALVSSGVIMVIDRCAASGANSILRMQAFEVARENMEKLLTNDSLKETVDYGESELYPSIKWETTVETFYEPITARMWVQGICVARFEDTEGQEQTVELSHWLTDVSKDQLLKMMNDQDPEQDLLAGQLIEAVEEAALYAGVEVETIEQWIDNGMLVTDDGFFVKGNLDIYVRSNGEPTPEQQQQQVSSRAEIMAQQEKMDDIRSMGEQEGLDEIDPKTGLTYRELEQMDFTEIWDLMKSRQQ
;
A
#
# COMPACT_ATOMS: atom_id res chain seq x y z
N MET A 1 -98.93 37.43 -13.17
CA MET A 1 -98.51 36.75 -14.42
C MET A 1 -98.00 37.84 -15.36
N ILE A 2 -96.76 37.90 -15.84
CA ILE A 2 -95.88 36.88 -16.41
C ILE A 2 -94.42 37.32 -16.18
N PHE A 3 -93.58 36.46 -15.60
CA PHE A 3 -92.13 36.67 -15.54
C PHE A 3 -91.55 36.50 -16.95
N ARG A 4 -91.05 37.58 -17.55
CA ARG A 4 -90.29 37.52 -18.82
C ARG A 4 -88.87 37.05 -18.52
N PHE A 5 -88.64 35.74 -18.60
CA PHE A 5 -87.28 35.19 -18.66
C PHE A 5 -86.61 35.64 -19.96
N LYS A 6 -85.66 36.57 -19.86
CA LYS A 6 -84.74 36.91 -20.93
C LYS A 6 -83.84 35.69 -21.17
N LYS A 7 -84.12 34.92 -22.22
CA LYS A 7 -83.20 33.88 -22.70
C LYS A 7 -81.88 34.56 -23.05
N ARG A 8 -80.84 34.31 -22.26
CA ARG A 8 -79.46 34.57 -22.70
C ARG A 8 -79.18 33.57 -23.80
N ASP A 9 -79.08 34.05 -25.03
CA ASP A 9 -78.46 33.30 -26.12
C ASP A 9 -77.00 33.10 -25.75
N VAL A 10 -76.69 31.94 -25.18
CA VAL A 10 -75.32 31.46 -25.07
C VAL A 10 -74.94 31.00 -26.47
N HIS A 11 -74.40 31.92 -27.27
CA HIS A 11 -73.67 31.54 -28.47
C HIS A 11 -72.55 30.59 -28.04
N LYS A 12 -72.76 29.29 -28.23
CA LYS A 12 -71.69 28.31 -28.19
C LYS A 12 -70.76 28.61 -29.37
N ARG A 13 -69.76 29.47 -29.14
CA ARG A 13 -68.64 29.61 -30.09
C ARG A 13 -67.89 28.28 -30.09
N ALA A 14 -68.08 27.50 -31.14
CA ALA A 14 -67.23 26.35 -31.40
C ALA A 14 -65.87 26.87 -31.87
N PHE A 15 -64.78 26.32 -31.33
CA PHE A 15 -63.43 26.66 -31.75
C PHE A 15 -63.24 26.32 -33.24
N SER A 16 -62.56 27.18 -33.98
CA SER A 16 -62.21 26.88 -35.36
C SER A 16 -61.14 25.79 -35.43
N LEU A 17 -61.09 25.04 -36.52
CA LEU A 17 -60.08 24.00 -36.74
C LEU A 17 -58.64 24.56 -36.63
N VAL A 18 -58.43 25.81 -37.03
CA VAL A 18 -57.15 26.51 -36.97
C VAL A 18 -56.77 26.88 -35.52
N GLU A 19 -57.74 27.24 -34.69
CA GLU A 19 -57.49 27.52 -33.26
C GLU A 19 -57.12 26.24 -32.51
N VAL A 20 -57.81 25.13 -32.81
CA VAL A 20 -57.51 23.83 -32.21
C VAL A 20 -56.12 23.34 -32.64
N SER A 21 -55.75 23.50 -33.92
CA SER A 21 -54.42 23.09 -34.39
C SER A 21 -53.30 23.93 -33.78
N ALA A 22 -53.48 25.25 -33.68
CA ALA A 22 -52.52 26.13 -33.01
C ALA A 22 -52.35 25.77 -31.53
N ALA A 23 -53.45 25.49 -30.82
CA ALA A 23 -53.41 25.05 -29.42
C ALA A 23 -52.67 23.71 -29.25
N LEU A 24 -52.88 22.76 -30.16
CA LEU A 24 -52.16 21.47 -30.15
C LEU A 24 -50.66 21.64 -30.41
N ILE A 25 -50.26 22.54 -31.31
CA ILE A 25 -48.85 22.82 -31.58
C ILE A 25 -48.18 23.44 -30.33
N ILE A 26 -48.83 24.43 -29.71
CA ILE A 26 -48.31 25.04 -28.48
C ILE A 26 -48.22 24.00 -27.36
N LEU A 27 -49.24 23.16 -27.20
CA LEU A 27 -49.24 22.09 -26.22
C LEU A 27 -48.11 21.08 -26.47
N ALA A 28 -47.88 20.70 -27.73
CA ALA A 28 -46.79 19.81 -28.10
C ALA A 28 -45.43 20.42 -27.74
N LEU A 29 -45.19 21.70 -28.07
CA LEU A 29 -43.95 22.39 -27.73
C LEU A 29 -43.71 22.48 -26.22
N VAL A 30 -44.76 22.82 -25.45
CA VAL A 30 -44.68 22.88 -23.98
C VAL A 30 -44.43 21.49 -23.40
N SER A 31 -45.13 20.46 -23.90
CA SER A 31 -44.98 19.08 -23.43
C SER A 31 -43.58 18.53 -23.72
N SER A 32 -43.02 18.80 -24.90
CA SER A 32 -41.63 18.45 -25.23
C SER A 32 -40.63 19.11 -24.29
N GLY A 33 -40.85 20.38 -23.94
CA GLY A 33 -40.02 21.09 -22.96
C GLY A 33 -40.03 20.42 -21.59
N VAL A 34 -41.20 20.01 -21.09
CA VAL A 34 -41.33 19.31 -19.81
C VAL A 34 -40.60 17.96 -19.83
N ILE A 35 -40.76 17.18 -20.90
CA ILE A 35 -40.09 15.87 -21.03
C ILE A 35 -38.56 16.04 -20.99
N MET A 36 -38.02 17.03 -21.69
CA MET A 36 -36.58 17.30 -21.70
C MET A 36 -36.04 17.69 -20.31
N VAL A 37 -36.83 18.44 -19.52
CA VAL A 37 -36.46 18.77 -18.14
C VAL A 37 -36.44 17.52 -17.27
N ILE A 38 -37.43 16.64 -17.40
CA ILE A 38 -37.49 15.37 -16.66
C ILE A 38 -36.27 14.50 -16.98
N ASP A 39 -35.94 14.36 -18.27
CA ASP A 39 -34.78 13.58 -18.73
C ASP A 39 -33.47 14.10 -18.13
N ARG A 40 -33.26 15.43 -18.17
CA ARG A 40 -32.10 16.08 -17.54
C ARG A 40 -32.06 15.90 -16.02
N CYS A 41 -33.21 15.96 -15.34
CA CYS A 41 -33.29 15.71 -13.91
C CYS A 41 -32.96 14.25 -13.57
N ALA A 42 -33.44 13.29 -14.36
CA ALA A 42 -33.16 11.88 -14.16
C ALA A 42 -31.66 11.57 -14.38
N ALA A 43 -31.08 12.07 -15.48
CA ALA A 43 -29.64 11.94 -15.77
C ALA A 43 -28.78 12.59 -14.66
N SER A 44 -29.14 13.81 -14.23
CA SER A 44 -28.44 14.49 -13.13
C SER A 44 -28.54 13.70 -11.82
N GLY A 45 -29.68 13.07 -11.54
CA GLY A 45 -29.86 12.23 -10.35
C GLY A 45 -28.98 10.99 -10.40
N ALA A 46 -28.96 10.28 -11.53
CA ALA A 46 -28.10 9.12 -11.74
C ALA A 46 -26.62 9.47 -11.64
N ASN A 47 -26.18 10.57 -12.27
CA ASN A 47 -24.80 11.05 -12.18
C ASN A 47 -24.41 11.43 -10.75
N SER A 48 -25.34 11.98 -9.96
CA SER A 48 -25.07 12.28 -8.55
C SER A 48 -24.86 11.02 -7.72
N ILE A 49 -25.58 9.93 -8.02
CA ILE A 49 -25.40 8.64 -7.34
C ILE A 49 -24.03 8.06 -7.70
N LEU A 50 -23.68 8.02 -8.99
CA LEU A 50 -22.38 7.52 -9.45
C LEU A 50 -21.21 8.31 -8.84
N ARG A 51 -21.34 9.64 -8.78
CA ARG A 51 -20.34 10.50 -8.13
C ARG A 51 -20.21 10.22 -6.63
N MET A 52 -21.33 9.96 -5.95
CA MET A 52 -21.30 9.59 -4.52
C MET A 52 -20.59 8.24 -4.33
N GLN A 53 -20.86 7.26 -5.18
CA GLN A 53 -20.20 5.96 -5.13
C GLN A 53 -18.69 6.08 -5.39
N ALA A 54 -18.29 6.86 -6.39
CA ALA A 54 -16.88 7.14 -6.65
C ALA A 54 -16.20 7.85 -5.47
N PHE A 55 -16.90 8.80 -4.84
CA PHE A 55 -16.42 9.44 -3.62
C PHE A 55 -16.29 8.45 -2.44
N GLU A 56 -17.25 7.55 -2.25
CA GLU A 56 -17.17 6.51 -1.23
C GLU A 56 -15.93 5.63 -1.41
N VAL A 57 -15.63 5.22 -2.64
CA VAL A 57 -14.43 4.43 -2.97
C VAL A 57 -13.15 5.23 -2.69
N ALA A 58 -13.08 6.48 -3.15
CA ALA A 58 -11.92 7.34 -2.89
C ALA A 58 -11.71 7.59 -1.39
N ARG A 59 -12.81 7.77 -0.63
CA ARG A 59 -12.77 7.93 0.83
C ARG A 59 -12.30 6.65 1.51
N GLU A 60 -12.81 5.48 1.13
CA GLU A 60 -12.42 4.20 1.71
C GLU A 60 -10.92 3.94 1.50
N ASN A 61 -10.41 4.23 0.29
CA ASN A 61 -8.98 4.11 0.01
C ASN A 61 -8.16 5.10 0.84
N MET A 62 -8.63 6.33 1.01
CA MET A 62 -7.98 7.30 1.88
C MET A 62 -7.99 6.84 3.34
N GLU A 63 -9.08 6.24 3.81
CA GLU A 63 -9.16 5.69 5.17
C GLU A 63 -8.18 4.54 5.36
N LYS A 64 -8.09 3.60 4.41
CA LYS A 64 -7.08 2.52 4.44
C LYS A 64 -5.66 3.09 4.51
N LEU A 65 -5.39 4.11 3.70
CA LEU A 65 -4.10 4.79 3.66
C LEU A 65 -3.77 5.47 4.99
N LEU A 66 -4.74 6.15 5.60
CA LEU A 66 -4.58 6.82 6.90
C LEU A 66 -4.46 5.85 8.07
N THR A 67 -4.94 4.60 7.93
CA THR A 67 -4.80 3.56 8.96
C THR A 67 -3.50 2.77 8.88
N ASN A 68 -2.70 2.93 7.83
CA ASN A 68 -1.43 2.22 7.73
C ASN A 68 -0.40 2.80 8.72
N ASP A 69 0.27 1.91 9.47
CA ASP A 69 1.29 2.28 10.45
C ASP A 69 2.56 2.85 9.82
N SER A 70 2.79 2.58 8.52
CA SER A 70 3.89 3.13 7.74
C SER A 70 3.41 3.57 6.35
N LEU A 71 3.93 4.71 5.91
CA LEU A 71 3.65 5.28 4.59
C LEU A 71 4.87 5.12 3.72
N LYS A 72 4.73 4.44 2.59
CA LYS A 72 5.75 4.32 1.55
C LYS A 72 5.27 5.08 0.32
N GLU A 73 6.21 5.61 -0.46
CA GLU A 73 5.90 6.17 -1.78
C GLU A 73 5.42 5.02 -2.67
N THR A 74 4.13 5.02 -2.99
CA THR A 74 3.48 3.92 -3.71
C THR A 74 2.38 4.45 -4.61
N VAL A 75 2.21 3.78 -5.74
CA VAL A 75 1.05 3.94 -6.63
C VAL A 75 0.34 2.59 -6.66
N ASP A 76 -0.89 2.56 -6.17
CA ASP A 76 -1.75 1.38 -6.15
C ASP A 76 -2.98 1.62 -7.05
N TYR A 77 -3.49 0.57 -7.67
CA TYR A 77 -4.61 0.63 -8.59
C TYR A 77 -5.50 -0.59 -8.47
N GLY A 78 -6.79 -0.40 -8.71
CA GLY A 78 -7.72 -1.51 -8.69
C GLY A 78 -9.12 -1.15 -9.16
N GLU A 79 -10.02 -2.10 -8.99
CA GLU A 79 -11.45 -1.95 -9.25
C GLU A 79 -12.17 -2.05 -7.90
N SER A 80 -13.28 -1.32 -7.75
CA SER A 80 -14.06 -1.40 -6.52
C SER A 80 -14.82 -2.73 -6.47
N GLU A 81 -14.67 -3.46 -5.36
CA GLU A 81 -15.42 -4.72 -5.13
C GLU A 81 -16.93 -4.49 -5.05
N LEU A 82 -17.34 -3.35 -4.47
CA LEU A 82 -18.74 -2.97 -4.32
C LEU A 82 -19.31 -2.38 -5.60
N TYR A 83 -18.48 -1.68 -6.39
CA TYR A 83 -18.88 -0.98 -7.60
C TYR A 83 -17.92 -1.32 -8.77
N PRO A 84 -18.08 -2.47 -9.44
CA PRO A 84 -17.11 -2.95 -10.45
C PRO A 84 -16.88 -2.01 -11.64
N SER A 85 -17.81 -1.10 -11.90
CA SER A 85 -17.67 -0.06 -12.93
C SER A 85 -16.76 1.10 -12.53
N ILE A 86 -16.32 1.16 -11.28
CA ILE A 86 -15.47 2.21 -10.73
C ILE A 86 -14.04 1.69 -10.58
N LYS A 87 -13.12 2.35 -11.26
CA LYS A 87 -11.69 2.10 -11.15
C LYS A 87 -11.07 3.12 -10.20
N TRP A 88 -10.13 2.70 -9.40
CA TRP A 88 -9.48 3.57 -8.43
C TRP A 88 -7.97 3.50 -8.52
N GLU A 89 -7.34 4.58 -8.07
CA GLU A 89 -5.89 4.76 -8.02
C GLU A 89 -5.55 5.50 -6.73
N THR A 90 -4.56 5.02 -5.98
CA THR A 90 -4.09 5.64 -4.75
C THR A 90 -2.60 5.91 -4.88
N THR A 91 -2.23 7.17 -4.75
CA THR A 91 -0.87 7.65 -4.97
C THR A 91 -0.38 8.36 -3.71
N VAL A 92 0.79 7.95 -3.22
CA VAL A 92 1.51 8.61 -2.13
C VAL A 92 2.72 9.30 -2.72
N GLU A 93 2.78 10.61 -2.63
CA GLU A 93 3.88 11.43 -3.17
C GLU A 93 4.57 12.22 -2.06
N THR A 94 5.90 12.36 -2.19
CA THR A 94 6.69 13.25 -1.34
C THR A 94 6.86 14.61 -2.03
N PHE A 95 6.58 15.68 -1.29
CA PHE A 95 6.70 17.06 -1.75
C PHE A 95 7.74 17.82 -0.92
N TYR A 96 8.69 18.46 -1.59
CA TYR A 96 9.70 19.30 -0.96
C TYR A 96 9.26 20.77 -0.93
N GLU A 97 9.07 21.34 0.27
CA GLU A 97 8.72 22.76 0.42
C GLU A 97 9.97 23.65 0.25
N PRO A 98 10.05 24.49 -0.80
CA PRO A 98 11.30 25.20 -1.16
C PRO A 98 11.76 26.23 -0.13
N ILE A 99 10.85 26.76 0.70
CA ILE A 99 11.10 27.90 1.59
C ILE A 99 11.56 27.43 2.97
N THR A 100 10.98 26.34 3.47
CA THR A 100 11.22 25.81 4.82
C THR A 100 12.16 24.60 4.82
N ALA A 101 12.48 24.07 3.64
CA ALA A 101 13.23 22.83 3.43
C ALA A 101 12.58 21.61 4.13
N ARG A 102 11.26 21.69 4.38
CA ARG A 102 10.46 20.60 4.98
C ARG A 102 9.90 19.72 3.88
N MET A 103 9.94 18.42 4.12
CA MET A 103 9.34 17.43 3.23
C MET A 103 7.98 17.04 3.78
N TRP A 104 6.98 17.01 2.91
CA TRP A 104 5.61 16.67 3.21
C TRP A 104 5.23 15.43 2.42
N VAL A 105 4.40 14.58 2.98
CA VAL A 105 3.79 13.48 2.22
C VAL A 105 2.33 13.81 1.94
N GLN A 106 1.94 13.64 0.68
CA GLN A 106 0.58 13.81 0.21
C GLN A 106 0.03 12.47 -0.26
N GLY A 107 -1.15 12.10 0.25
CA GLY A 107 -1.95 11.01 -0.30
C GLY A 107 -2.98 11.57 -1.27
N ILE A 108 -3.07 10.97 -2.46
CA ILE A 108 -4.04 11.30 -3.50
C ILE A 108 -4.81 10.02 -3.84
N CYS A 109 -6.11 9.99 -3.53
CA CYS A 109 -7.00 8.88 -3.91
C CYS A 109 -7.94 9.34 -5.02
N VAL A 110 -7.90 8.63 -6.13
CA VAL A 110 -8.64 8.92 -7.35
C VAL A 110 -9.63 7.78 -7.62
N ALA A 111 -10.87 8.13 -7.96
CA ALA A 111 -11.87 7.18 -8.43
C ALA A 111 -12.46 7.67 -9.77
N ARG A 112 -12.45 6.81 -10.78
CA ARG A 112 -12.91 7.06 -12.15
C ARG A 112 -14.20 6.29 -12.41
N PHE A 113 -15.18 6.95 -13.03
CA PHE A 113 -16.48 6.36 -13.38
C PHE A 113 -17.00 6.95 -14.69
N GLU A 114 -17.85 6.22 -15.40
CA GLU A 114 -18.52 6.69 -16.61
C GLU A 114 -19.90 7.27 -16.26
N ASP A 115 -20.22 8.47 -16.76
CA ASP A 115 -21.52 9.12 -16.52
C ASP A 115 -22.60 8.64 -17.50
N THR A 116 -23.85 9.12 -17.33
CA THR A 116 -24.97 8.76 -18.21
C THR A 116 -24.81 9.18 -19.68
N GLU A 117 -23.85 10.06 -19.98
CA GLU A 117 -23.52 10.50 -21.34
C GLU A 117 -22.34 9.70 -21.94
N GLY A 118 -21.78 8.75 -21.18
CA GLY A 118 -20.63 7.93 -21.59
C GLY A 118 -19.29 8.64 -21.43
N GLN A 119 -19.24 9.72 -20.64
CA GLN A 119 -18.00 10.46 -20.39
C GLN A 119 -17.35 9.98 -19.10
N GLU A 120 -16.03 9.79 -19.15
CA GLU A 120 -15.24 9.46 -17.97
C GLU A 120 -15.13 10.69 -17.07
N GLN A 121 -15.62 10.54 -15.85
CA GLN A 121 -15.55 11.51 -14.78
C GLN A 121 -14.63 10.99 -13.68
N THR A 122 -14.03 11.91 -12.93
CA THR A 122 -13.06 11.56 -11.89
C THR A 122 -13.36 12.32 -10.60
N VAL A 123 -13.29 11.60 -9.48
CA VAL A 123 -13.31 12.17 -8.13
C VAL A 123 -11.92 11.98 -7.54
N GLU A 124 -11.31 13.08 -7.14
CA GLU A 124 -10.01 13.11 -6.49
C GLU A 124 -10.16 13.60 -5.06
N LEU A 125 -9.55 12.89 -4.13
CA LEU A 125 -9.42 13.28 -2.73
C LEU A 125 -7.93 13.37 -2.39
N SER A 126 -7.49 14.56 -2.02
CA SER A 126 -6.10 14.81 -1.63
C SER A 126 -6.00 15.18 -0.15
N HIS A 127 -5.00 14.62 0.54
CA HIS A 127 -4.76 14.88 1.95
C HIS A 127 -3.25 14.96 2.27
N TRP A 128 -2.88 15.93 3.11
CA TRP A 128 -1.52 16.07 3.65
C TRP A 128 -1.38 15.19 4.89
N LEU A 129 -0.49 14.21 4.84
CA LEU A 129 -0.40 13.16 5.88
C LEU A 129 0.47 13.61 7.06
N THR A 130 1.73 13.97 6.79
CA THR A 130 2.68 14.37 7.83
C THR A 130 3.82 15.20 7.25
N ASP A 131 4.47 16.00 8.10
CA ASP A 131 5.83 16.44 7.86
C ASP A 131 6.79 15.26 8.13
N VAL A 132 7.74 15.06 7.23
CA VAL A 132 8.71 13.96 7.32
C VAL A 132 10.08 14.54 7.62
N SER A 133 10.66 14.12 8.75
CA SER A 133 12.05 14.43 9.08
C SER A 133 13.00 13.71 8.11
N LYS A 134 14.20 14.27 7.87
CA LYS A 134 15.21 13.65 7.00
C LYS A 134 15.54 12.21 7.41
N ASP A 135 15.55 11.93 8.71
CA ASP A 135 15.86 10.60 9.26
C ASP A 135 14.75 9.58 8.99
N GLN A 136 13.48 9.99 9.01
CA GLN A 136 12.36 9.12 8.63
C GLN A 136 12.33 8.83 7.13
N LEU A 137 12.73 9.80 6.30
CA LEU A 137 12.81 9.60 4.85
C LEU A 137 13.97 8.68 4.46
N LEU A 138 15.13 8.81 5.13
CA LEU A 138 16.23 7.85 4.99
C LEU A 138 15.79 6.43 5.37
N LYS A 139 14.95 6.27 6.40
CA LYS A 139 14.36 4.97 6.73
C LYS A 139 13.37 4.47 5.67
N MET A 140 12.50 5.33 5.14
CA MET A 140 11.58 4.96 4.05
C MET A 140 12.29 4.60 2.74
N MET A 141 13.44 5.23 2.45
CA MET A 141 14.31 4.89 1.32
C MET A 141 15.13 3.63 1.57
N ASN A 142 15.58 3.39 2.82
CA ASN A 142 16.29 2.15 3.19
C ASN A 142 15.36 0.93 3.24
N ASP A 143 14.09 1.10 3.60
CA ASP A 143 13.03 0.07 3.61
C ASP A 143 12.69 -0.49 2.21
N GLN A 144 13.34 0.01 1.14
CA GLN A 144 13.19 -0.47 -0.23
C GLN A 144 14.24 -1.52 -0.63
N ASP A 145 15.25 -1.78 0.21
CA ASP A 145 16.35 -2.67 -0.13
C ASP A 145 16.59 -3.70 1.00
N PRO A 146 16.06 -4.94 0.88
CA PRO A 146 16.23 -5.97 1.92
C PRO A 146 17.71 -6.28 2.18
N GLU A 147 18.56 -6.02 1.19
CA GLU A 147 20.01 -6.10 1.29
C GLU A 147 20.62 -5.07 2.26
N GLN A 148 20.01 -3.88 2.38
CA GLN A 148 20.47 -2.83 3.29
C GLN A 148 20.03 -3.05 4.74
N ASP A 149 18.84 -3.60 4.97
CA ASP A 149 18.41 -3.99 6.33
C ASP A 149 19.32 -5.08 6.91
N LEU A 150 19.75 -6.02 6.07
CA LEU A 150 20.71 -7.06 6.44
C LEU A 150 22.09 -6.45 6.78
N LEU A 151 22.56 -5.49 5.97
CA LEU A 151 23.81 -4.77 6.23
C LEU A 151 23.73 -3.89 7.49
N ALA A 152 22.62 -3.18 7.70
CA ALA A 152 22.40 -2.34 8.88
C ALA A 152 22.34 -3.17 10.17
N GLY A 153 21.85 -4.41 10.11
CA GLY A 153 21.90 -5.36 11.22
C GLY A 153 23.32 -5.81 11.59
N GLN A 154 24.27 -5.75 10.66
CA GLN A 154 25.66 -6.23 10.83
C GLN A 154 26.69 -5.13 11.10
N LEU A 155 26.35 -3.88 10.82
CA LEU A 155 27.23 -2.72 10.98
C LEU A 155 26.87 -1.92 12.24
N ILE A 156 27.87 -1.30 12.85
CA ILE A 156 27.75 -0.42 14.00
C ILE A 156 28.49 0.89 13.70
N GLU A 157 27.82 2.03 13.88
CA GLU A 157 28.35 3.34 13.46
C GLU A 157 29.21 4.03 14.51
N ALA A 158 28.86 3.87 15.78
CA ALA A 158 29.54 4.53 16.87
C ALA A 158 30.47 3.57 17.61
N VAL A 159 31.65 4.06 18.01
CA VAL A 159 32.61 3.28 18.81
C VAL A 159 32.01 2.93 20.18
N GLU A 160 31.14 3.78 20.72
CA GLU A 160 30.41 3.56 21.96
C GLU A 160 29.43 2.39 21.83
N GLU A 161 28.77 2.26 20.70
CA GLU A 161 27.86 1.14 20.42
C GLU A 161 28.63 -0.16 20.18
N ALA A 162 29.80 -0.08 19.55
CA ALA A 162 30.69 -1.23 19.36
C ALA A 162 31.22 -1.75 20.72
N ALA A 163 31.61 -0.84 21.60
CA ALA A 163 32.02 -1.12 22.97
C ALA A 163 30.89 -1.77 23.78
N LEU A 164 29.67 -1.21 23.68
CA LEU A 164 28.47 -1.77 24.30
C LEU A 164 28.15 -3.18 23.80
N TYR A 165 28.24 -3.41 22.48
CA TYR A 165 28.03 -4.72 21.87
C TYR A 165 29.06 -5.75 22.35
N ALA A 166 30.34 -5.38 22.38
CA ALA A 166 31.43 -6.24 22.80
C ALA A 166 31.51 -6.41 24.34
N GLY A 167 30.79 -5.60 25.11
CA GLY A 167 30.82 -5.60 26.58
C GLY A 167 32.15 -5.11 27.16
N VAL A 168 32.84 -4.22 26.45
CA VAL A 168 34.15 -3.65 26.83
C VAL A 168 34.09 -2.13 26.88
N GLU A 169 35.14 -1.49 27.40
CA GLU A 169 35.27 -0.02 27.39
C GLU A 169 35.68 0.49 26.01
N VAL A 170 35.34 1.75 25.69
CA VAL A 170 35.64 2.39 24.39
C VAL A 170 37.14 2.36 24.08
N GLU A 171 37.99 2.60 25.07
CA GLU A 171 39.45 2.56 24.91
C GLU A 171 39.95 1.17 24.51
N THR A 172 39.21 0.11 24.84
CA THR A 172 39.55 -1.26 24.44
C THR A 172 39.28 -1.47 22.95
N ILE A 173 38.21 -0.88 22.43
CA ILE A 173 37.89 -0.92 21.00
C ILE A 173 38.94 -0.15 20.20
N GLU A 174 39.36 1.02 20.66
CA GLU A 174 40.44 1.79 20.02
C GLU A 174 41.76 0.99 19.97
N GLN A 175 42.10 0.31 21.06
CA GLN A 175 43.26 -0.60 21.09
C GLN A 175 43.13 -1.75 20.09
N TRP A 176 41.92 -2.29 19.88
CA TRP A 176 41.70 -3.34 18.88
C TRP A 176 41.90 -2.83 17.45
N ILE A 177 41.48 -1.60 17.15
CA ILE A 177 41.76 -0.95 15.86
C ILE A 177 43.28 -0.84 15.66
N ASP A 178 44.00 -0.35 16.68
CA ASP A 178 45.46 -0.23 16.64
C ASP A 178 46.16 -1.60 16.49
N ASN A 179 45.55 -2.66 17.02
CA ASN A 179 46.03 -4.05 16.91
C ASN A 179 45.62 -4.75 15.60
N GLY A 180 45.00 -4.04 14.65
CA GLY A 180 44.67 -4.54 13.32
C GLY A 180 43.23 -5.01 13.13
N MET A 181 42.29 -4.51 13.94
CA MET A 181 40.87 -4.72 13.70
C MET A 181 40.42 -3.90 12.49
N LEU A 182 39.80 -4.57 11.51
CA LEU A 182 39.32 -3.92 10.31
C LEU A 182 37.96 -3.26 10.56
N VAL A 183 37.86 -2.00 10.15
CA VAL A 183 36.61 -1.26 9.99
C VAL A 183 36.30 -1.16 8.50
N THR A 184 35.04 -0.85 8.16
CA THR A 184 34.67 -0.61 6.76
C THR A 184 35.28 0.67 6.21
N ASP A 185 35.28 0.82 4.88
CA ASP A 185 35.79 2.03 4.19
C ASP A 185 35.15 3.34 4.69
N ASP A 186 33.92 3.26 5.16
CA ASP A 186 33.14 4.39 5.70
C ASP A 186 33.35 4.59 7.22
N GLY A 187 34.15 3.76 7.87
CA GLY A 187 34.45 3.82 9.30
C GLY A 187 33.50 3.04 10.22
N PHE A 188 32.56 2.25 9.67
CA PHE A 188 31.66 1.41 10.47
C PHE A 188 32.35 0.16 11.01
N PHE A 189 31.99 -0.26 12.23
CA PHE A 189 32.42 -1.51 12.85
C PHE A 189 31.56 -2.67 12.37
N VAL A 190 32.20 -3.78 12.01
CA VAL A 190 31.50 -5.01 11.61
C VAL A 190 31.35 -5.92 12.82
N LYS A 191 30.13 -6.36 13.14
CA LYS A 191 29.86 -7.26 14.28
C LYS A 191 30.69 -8.55 14.22
N GLY A 192 30.85 -9.14 13.04
CA GLY A 192 31.69 -10.33 12.84
C GLY A 192 33.16 -10.11 13.21
N ASN A 193 33.72 -8.92 12.96
CA ASN A 193 35.09 -8.59 13.35
C ASN A 193 35.19 -8.37 14.86
N LEU A 194 34.23 -7.66 15.46
CA LEU A 194 34.17 -7.46 16.90
C LEU A 194 34.11 -8.80 17.65
N ASP A 195 33.29 -9.73 17.16
CA ASP A 195 33.19 -11.10 17.70
C ASP A 195 34.52 -11.85 17.72
N ILE A 196 35.36 -11.67 16.69
CA ILE A 196 36.69 -12.29 16.62
C ILE A 196 37.58 -11.74 17.74
N TYR A 197 37.58 -10.43 17.95
CA TYR A 197 38.37 -9.77 18.98
C TYR A 197 37.84 -10.07 20.40
N VAL A 198 36.52 -10.14 20.59
CA VAL A 198 35.90 -10.58 21.85
C VAL A 198 36.34 -11.99 22.21
N ARG A 199 36.29 -12.94 21.26
CA ARG A 199 36.65 -14.35 21.51
C ARG A 199 38.15 -14.56 21.72
N SER A 200 38.98 -13.73 21.09
CA SER A 200 40.44 -13.78 21.21
C SER A 200 40.99 -12.85 22.29
N ASN A 201 40.12 -12.17 23.03
CA ASN A 201 40.48 -11.19 24.06
C ASN A 201 41.46 -10.11 23.54
N GLY A 202 41.22 -9.63 22.32
CA GLY A 202 42.00 -8.57 21.69
C GLY A 202 43.23 -9.02 20.90
N GLU A 203 43.56 -10.32 20.90
CA GLU A 203 44.74 -10.87 20.23
C GLU A 203 44.37 -12.00 19.26
N PRO A 204 43.75 -11.71 18.11
CA PRO A 204 43.37 -12.73 17.16
C PRO A 204 44.60 -13.37 16.49
N THR A 205 44.50 -14.67 16.20
CA THR A 205 45.54 -15.38 15.44
C THR A 205 45.58 -14.89 13.98
N PRO A 206 46.68 -15.11 13.25
CA PRO A 206 46.74 -14.73 11.83
C PRO A 206 45.63 -15.34 10.97
N GLU A 207 45.15 -16.54 11.34
CA GLU A 207 44.03 -17.22 10.68
C GLU A 207 42.69 -16.51 10.96
N GLN A 208 42.49 -16.03 12.19
CA GLN A 208 41.32 -15.26 12.57
C GLN A 208 41.34 -13.85 11.96
N GLN A 209 42.52 -13.25 11.83
CA GLN A 209 42.66 -11.96 11.16
C GLN A 209 42.28 -12.02 9.68
N GLN A 210 42.52 -13.16 9.01
CA GLN A 210 42.09 -13.40 7.62
C GLN A 210 40.58 -13.63 7.47
N GLN A 211 39.86 -13.89 8.56
CA GLN A 211 38.41 -14.04 8.58
C GLN A 211 37.68 -12.70 8.76
N GLN A 212 38.43 -11.62 9.03
CA GLN A 212 37.85 -10.28 9.11
C GLN A 212 37.41 -9.81 7.73
N VAL A 213 36.31 -9.08 7.70
CA VAL A 213 35.76 -8.47 6.48
C VAL A 213 35.84 -6.95 6.57
N SER A 214 36.14 -6.29 5.45
CA SER A 214 36.34 -4.83 5.41
C SER A 214 35.40 -4.12 4.45
N SER A 215 34.62 -4.87 3.67
CA SER A 215 33.69 -4.30 2.70
C SER A 215 32.27 -4.84 2.87
N ARG A 216 31.28 -4.01 2.50
CA ARG A 216 29.87 -4.39 2.50
C ARG A 216 29.60 -5.61 1.60
N ALA A 217 30.32 -5.71 0.48
CA ALA A 217 30.21 -6.84 -0.45
C ALA A 217 30.68 -8.17 0.16
N GLU A 218 31.71 -8.15 1.01
CA GLU A 218 32.20 -9.34 1.71
C GLU A 218 31.21 -9.82 2.79
N ILE A 219 30.57 -8.89 3.50
CA ILE A 219 29.53 -9.18 4.50
C ILE A 219 28.36 -9.91 3.83
N MET A 220 27.88 -9.40 2.69
CA MET A 220 26.81 -10.04 1.90
C MET A 220 27.21 -11.43 1.42
N ALA A 221 28.40 -11.57 0.82
CA ALA A 221 28.88 -12.85 0.30
C ALA A 221 29.08 -13.91 1.40
N GLN A 222 29.41 -13.49 2.62
CA GLN A 222 29.53 -14.40 3.77
C GLN A 222 28.17 -14.82 4.30
N GLN A 223 27.17 -13.93 4.26
CA GLN A 223 25.81 -14.23 4.69
C GLN A 223 25.06 -15.10 3.70
N GLU A 224 25.17 -14.84 2.39
CA GLU A 224 24.63 -15.72 1.34
C GLU A 224 25.14 -17.16 1.50
N LYS A 225 26.44 -17.33 1.74
CA LYS A 225 27.01 -18.66 2.04
C LYS A 225 26.43 -19.30 3.29
N MET A 226 26.12 -18.51 4.32
CA MET A 226 25.60 -19.01 5.59
C MET A 226 24.12 -19.39 5.46
N ASP A 227 23.35 -18.68 4.62
CA ASP A 227 21.97 -19.00 4.27
C ASP A 227 21.88 -20.19 3.30
N ASP A 228 22.83 -20.34 2.38
CA ASP A 228 23.00 -21.56 1.57
C ASP A 228 23.29 -22.78 2.46
N ILE A 229 24.14 -22.63 3.49
CA ILE A 229 24.43 -23.72 4.44
C ILE A 229 23.21 -24.03 5.31
N ARG A 230 22.45 -23.02 5.76
CA ARG A 230 21.21 -23.21 6.53
C ARG A 230 20.13 -23.89 5.71
N SER A 231 19.95 -23.48 4.45
CA SER A 231 18.98 -24.10 3.54
C SER A 231 19.36 -25.54 3.18
N MET A 232 20.66 -25.86 3.11
CA MET A 232 21.12 -27.25 3.01
C MET A 232 20.85 -28.06 4.29
N GLY A 233 20.97 -27.46 5.48
CA GLY A 233 20.63 -28.11 6.76
C GLY A 233 19.13 -28.34 6.96
N GLU A 234 18.28 -27.45 6.44
CA GLU A 234 16.82 -27.63 6.41
C GLU A 234 16.40 -28.74 5.43
N GLN A 235 17.11 -28.90 4.30
CA GLN A 235 16.87 -29.99 3.36
C GLN A 235 17.11 -31.38 3.98
N GLU A 236 18.08 -31.53 4.90
CA GLU A 236 18.33 -32.80 5.60
C GLU A 236 17.21 -33.15 6.60
N GLY A 237 16.56 -32.17 7.23
CA GLY A 237 15.42 -32.40 8.13
C GLY A 237 14.10 -32.69 7.41
N LEU A 238 13.95 -32.22 6.16
CA LEU A 238 12.74 -32.41 5.35
C LEU A 238 12.58 -33.85 4.81
N ASP A 239 13.67 -34.60 4.69
CA ASP A 239 13.67 -36.03 4.33
C ASP A 239 13.48 -36.96 5.53
N GLU A 240 13.43 -36.42 6.75
CA GLU A 240 13.15 -37.20 7.95
C GLU A 240 11.66 -37.62 7.97
N ILE A 241 11.41 -38.89 8.30
CA ILE A 241 10.05 -39.43 8.34
C ILE A 241 9.43 -39.03 9.69
N ASP A 242 8.34 -38.27 9.67
CA ASP A 242 7.59 -37.93 10.87
C ASP A 242 7.00 -39.21 11.49
N PRO A 243 7.33 -39.54 12.75
CA PRO A 243 6.89 -40.78 13.39
C PRO A 243 5.37 -40.86 13.60
N LYS A 244 4.63 -39.76 13.50
CA LYS A 244 3.17 -39.74 13.69
C LYS A 244 2.41 -40.01 12.40
N THR A 245 2.83 -39.42 11.29
CA THR A 245 2.18 -39.55 9.98
C THR A 245 2.81 -40.63 9.10
N GLY A 246 4.08 -40.99 9.34
CA GLY A 246 4.86 -41.92 8.53
C GLY A 246 5.19 -41.40 7.14
N LEU A 247 5.08 -40.09 6.93
CA LEU A 247 5.47 -39.36 5.72
C LEU A 247 6.69 -38.50 6.02
N THR A 248 7.41 -38.10 4.98
CA THR A 248 8.51 -37.14 5.13
C THR A 248 7.97 -35.75 5.46
N TYR A 249 8.72 -34.94 6.20
CA TYR A 249 8.32 -33.55 6.47
C TYR A 249 8.13 -32.74 5.18
N ARG A 250 8.85 -33.08 4.11
CA ARG A 250 8.66 -32.53 2.75
C ARG A 250 7.29 -32.84 2.16
N GLU A 251 6.78 -34.05 2.35
CA GLU A 251 5.45 -34.43 1.88
C GLU A 251 4.38 -33.75 2.73
N LEU A 252 4.59 -33.59 4.04
CA LEU A 252 3.66 -32.88 4.92
C LEU A 252 3.53 -31.40 4.59
N GLU A 253 4.61 -30.72 4.21
CA GLU A 253 4.57 -29.30 3.80
C GLU A 253 3.74 -29.04 2.53
N GLN A 254 3.62 -30.05 1.67
CA GLN A 254 2.87 -29.95 0.41
C GLN A 254 1.38 -30.30 0.56
N MET A 255 0.98 -30.82 1.72
CA MET A 255 -0.41 -31.21 1.99
C MET A 255 -1.17 -30.09 2.71
N ASP A 256 -2.45 -29.96 2.39
CA ASP A 256 -3.33 -29.05 3.14
C ASP A 256 -3.52 -29.57 4.57
N PHE A 257 -3.67 -28.64 5.53
CA PHE A 257 -3.87 -28.94 6.94
C PHE A 257 -5.02 -29.93 7.17
N THR A 258 -6.09 -29.83 6.36
CA THR A 258 -7.25 -30.72 6.40
C THR A 258 -6.86 -32.18 6.10
N GLU A 259 -5.97 -32.39 5.13
CA GLU A 259 -5.52 -33.71 4.70
C GLU A 259 -4.58 -34.35 5.75
N ILE A 260 -3.70 -33.54 6.35
CA ILE A 260 -2.82 -33.99 7.45
C ILE A 260 -3.66 -34.42 8.66
N TRP A 261 -4.70 -33.65 8.99
CA TRP A 261 -5.60 -33.96 10.11
C TRP A 261 -6.38 -35.26 9.91
N ASP A 262 -6.91 -35.49 8.71
CA ASP A 262 -7.61 -36.73 8.38
C ASP A 262 -6.67 -37.94 8.38
N LEU A 263 -5.42 -37.76 7.94
CA LEU A 263 -4.39 -38.79 7.97
C LEU A 263 -4.04 -39.19 9.43
N MET A 264 -3.90 -38.22 10.32
CA MET A 264 -3.70 -38.47 11.76
C MET A 264 -4.90 -39.19 12.40
N LYS A 265 -6.13 -38.82 12.01
CA LYS A 265 -7.36 -39.42 12.54
C LYS A 265 -7.56 -40.86 12.08
N SER A 266 -7.16 -41.18 10.86
CA SER A 266 -7.27 -42.54 10.30
C SER A 266 -6.35 -43.57 10.97
N ARG A 267 -5.20 -43.13 11.51
CA ARG A 267 -4.21 -43.99 12.19
C ARG A 267 -4.43 -44.16 13.70
N GLN A 268 -5.35 -43.39 14.30
CA GLN A 268 -5.75 -43.56 15.70
C GLN A 268 -6.87 -44.60 15.92
N GLN A 269 -7.34 -45.27 14.85
CA GLN A 269 -8.23 -46.43 14.90
C GLN A 269 -7.44 -47.73 14.72
#